data_AF-A0AAU3SBC5-F1
#
_entry.id   AF-A0AAU3SBC5-F1
#
_cell.length_a   1.000
_cell.length_b   1.000
_cell.length_c   1.000
_cell.angle_alpha   90.00
_cell.angle_beta   90.00
_cell.angle_gamma   90.00
#
_symmetry.space_group_name_H-M   'P 1'
#
loop_
_entity.id
_entity.type
_entity.pdbx_description
1 polymer ?
#
loop_
_entity_poly.entity_id
_entity_poly.type
_entity_poly.pdbx_seq_one_letter_code
_entity_poly.pdbx_strand_id
1 'polypeptide(L)'
;MPRPRAEPAAGRGAGYWTRLLPALAALAVLTRLPSFRHPLWNPDEGYLAVQARQLAAGGVLYDTVVDRKPPLLPWLYEAAFAVFGDTSLGPLRVAAVGAQLLTAVLLASTARRRWGDRAGRVAGVLHLLVSVGLNPEDTQAATFEVFMLPFTVAAVRCADRRQWARAGLAVAGAFLTKQTGGAALVPVLWLMWRTAPPRRAALLRTGAGLCGPVLLGALLTGPARFLFWTVTGSGAYASFTGSELHVLARGLINTALLAFACAGLLPPVVRVLRIARTGAADVWLWLASSAGAVLAGFHFFGHYYLQLVPPLVLLAAAALQILPPHRLPGALLASACACALFLAWGLLAPRPELAHAERLAAAVRARSAPDDPVLVWGIHPETYWLSGRAPATRYLTAGLLTNYSGGRDGPQVGEKYGVEGSWPVFRAELTARPPALIVDDSRGEPYAPERLPSLRRLLAARYEPLAGTVDGAVLYVRTQPSVSAASPAG
;
A
#
# COMPACT_ATOMS: atom_id res chain seq x y z
N MET A 1 45.27 1.12 -11.40
CA MET A 1 44.27 0.15 -10.90
C MET A 1 44.18 0.26 -9.39
N PRO A 2 43.01 0.45 -8.76
CA PRO A 2 42.90 0.42 -7.30
C PRO A 2 42.93 -1.04 -6.82
N ARG A 3 43.79 -1.33 -5.84
CA ARG A 3 43.92 -2.65 -5.18
C ARG A 3 42.57 -3.11 -4.60
N PRO A 4 42.27 -4.42 -4.58
CA PRO A 4 41.14 -4.95 -3.82
C PRO A 4 41.36 -4.61 -2.34
N ARG A 5 40.41 -3.92 -1.70
CA ARG A 5 40.40 -3.76 -0.24
C ARG A 5 40.23 -5.14 0.38
N ALA A 6 41.19 -5.54 1.20
CA ALA A 6 41.15 -6.77 1.99
C ALA A 6 39.85 -6.83 2.80
N GLU A 7 39.19 -7.99 2.80
CA GLU A 7 38.08 -8.27 3.70
C GLU A 7 38.55 -8.12 5.15
N PRO A 8 37.80 -7.42 6.04
CA PRO A 8 38.18 -7.33 7.44
C PRO A 8 38.14 -8.73 8.08
N ALA A 9 39.21 -9.05 8.83
CA ALA A 9 39.39 -10.30 9.57
C ALA A 9 38.15 -10.72 10.39
N ALA A 10 37.86 -12.02 10.36
CA ALA A 10 36.67 -12.69 10.89
C ALA A 10 36.43 -12.60 12.42
N GLY A 11 37.24 -11.85 13.19
CA GLY A 11 37.15 -11.77 14.66
C GLY A 11 36.28 -10.65 15.24
N ARG A 12 35.96 -9.59 14.48
CA ARG A 12 35.20 -8.41 14.99
C ARG A 12 33.68 -8.46 14.72
N GLY A 13 33.20 -9.52 14.06
CA GLY A 13 31.82 -9.61 13.56
C GLY A 13 30.82 -10.34 14.46
N ALA A 14 31.27 -11.18 15.39
CA ALA A 14 30.39 -12.11 16.12
C ALA A 14 29.37 -11.41 17.04
N GLY A 15 29.69 -10.21 17.55
CA GLY A 15 28.81 -9.42 18.42
C GLY A 15 27.92 -8.39 17.70
N TYR A 16 28.10 -8.17 16.39
CA TYR A 16 27.42 -7.06 15.70
C TYR A 16 25.92 -7.28 15.62
N TRP A 17 25.51 -8.42 15.05
CA TRP A 17 24.10 -8.74 14.83
C TRP A 17 23.39 -9.13 16.13
N THR A 18 24.09 -9.79 17.05
CA THR A 18 23.54 -10.17 18.37
C THR A 18 23.15 -8.95 19.19
N ARG A 19 23.84 -7.81 19.04
CA ARG A 19 23.48 -6.54 19.70
C ARG A 19 22.49 -5.71 18.88
N LEU A 20 22.67 -5.65 17.56
CA LEU A 20 21.86 -4.78 16.71
C LEU A 20 20.45 -5.31 16.47
N LEU A 21 20.29 -6.62 16.24
CA LEU A 21 19.01 -7.20 15.86
C LEU A 21 17.93 -7.03 16.96
N PRO A 22 18.21 -7.29 18.25
CA PRO A 22 17.23 -7.03 19.31
C PRO A 22 16.86 -5.55 19.41
N ALA A 23 17.83 -4.63 19.24
CA ALA A 23 17.58 -3.19 19.27
C ALA A 23 16.70 -2.74 18.10
N LEU A 24 16.96 -3.24 16.88
CA LEU A 24 16.10 -2.96 15.72
C LEU A 24 14.73 -3.58 15.87
N ALA A 25 14.61 -4.78 16.44
CA ALA A 25 13.33 -5.43 16.69
C ALA A 25 12.49 -4.63 17.70
N ALA A 26 13.09 -4.23 18.82
CA ALA A 26 12.44 -3.36 19.79
C ALA A 26 12.00 -2.03 19.16
N LEU A 27 12.87 -1.39 18.37
CA LEU A 27 12.53 -0.15 17.69
C LEU A 27 11.42 -0.34 16.66
N ALA A 28 11.41 -1.44 15.90
CA ALA A 28 10.37 -1.75 14.92
C ALA A 28 9.01 -1.97 15.60
N VAL A 29 8.99 -2.61 16.77
CA VAL A 29 7.77 -2.75 17.57
C VAL A 29 7.31 -1.38 18.10
N LEU A 30 8.23 -0.57 18.65
CA LEU A 30 7.91 0.74 19.20
C LEU A 30 7.36 1.71 18.14
N THR A 31 7.96 1.77 16.95
CA THR A 31 7.51 2.65 15.87
C THR A 31 6.18 2.20 15.26
N ARG A 32 5.82 0.93 15.45
CA ARG A 32 4.55 0.35 14.98
C ARG A 32 3.52 0.16 16.09
N LEU A 33 3.80 0.59 17.32
CA LEU A 33 2.87 0.48 18.43
C LEU A 33 1.50 1.09 18.13
N PRO A 34 1.39 2.28 17.46
CA PRO A 34 0.09 2.83 17.11
C PRO A 34 -0.72 1.84 16.27
N SER A 35 -0.10 1.09 15.35
CA SER A 35 -0.77 0.12 14.47
C SER A 35 -1.78 -0.79 15.19
N PHE A 36 -1.52 -1.16 16.45
CA PHE A 36 -2.36 -2.07 17.22
C PHE A 36 -3.54 -1.40 17.95
N ARG A 37 -3.62 -0.07 17.97
CA ARG A 37 -4.62 0.70 18.73
C ARG A 37 -6.04 0.60 18.18
N HIS A 38 -6.19 0.58 16.86
CA HIS A 38 -7.49 0.61 16.17
C HIS A 38 -7.74 -0.72 15.43
N PRO A 39 -8.97 -1.15 15.14
CA PRO A 39 -9.24 -2.36 14.36
C PRO A 39 -8.73 -2.29 12.91
N LEU A 40 -8.68 -1.09 12.32
CA LEU A 40 -8.09 -0.81 11.00
C LEU A 40 -7.60 0.64 10.93
N TRP A 41 -6.69 0.92 10.00
CA TRP A 41 -6.08 2.23 9.82
C TRP A 41 -6.54 2.97 8.58
N ASN A 42 -6.90 2.27 7.51
CA ASN A 42 -7.35 2.92 6.29
C ASN A 42 -8.25 1.99 5.45
N PRO A 43 -8.92 2.54 4.43
CA PRO A 43 -9.76 1.76 3.53
C PRO A 43 -9.03 0.67 2.75
N ASP A 44 -7.71 0.79 2.56
CA ASP A 44 -6.89 -0.21 1.88
C ASP A 44 -6.77 -1.52 2.70
N GLU A 45 -6.61 -1.43 4.02
CA GLU A 45 -6.68 -2.60 4.91
C GLU A 45 -8.08 -3.22 4.89
N GLY A 46 -9.12 -2.39 4.89
CA GLY A 46 -10.51 -2.83 4.76
C GLY A 46 -10.74 -3.59 3.46
N TYR A 47 -10.25 -3.05 2.35
CA TYR A 47 -10.35 -3.66 1.03
C TYR A 47 -9.70 -5.04 1.00
N LEU A 48 -8.46 -5.13 1.49
CA LEU A 48 -7.71 -6.39 1.58
C LEU A 48 -8.39 -7.41 2.51
N ALA A 49 -8.95 -6.96 3.63
CA ALA A 49 -9.66 -7.82 4.57
C ALA A 49 -10.94 -8.43 3.94
N VAL A 50 -11.74 -7.61 3.25
CA VAL A 50 -12.93 -8.08 2.55
C VAL A 50 -12.55 -9.02 1.40
N GLN A 51 -11.53 -8.65 0.63
CA GLN A 51 -11.02 -9.50 -0.44
C GLN A 51 -10.56 -10.86 0.08
N ALA A 52 -9.80 -10.89 1.18
CA ALA A 52 -9.36 -12.14 1.80
C ALA A 52 -10.52 -13.02 2.29
N ARG A 53 -11.60 -12.44 2.83
CA ARG A 53 -12.81 -13.21 3.18
C ARG A 53 -13.46 -13.83 1.95
N GLN A 54 -13.54 -13.10 0.83
CA GLN A 54 -14.09 -13.63 -0.42
C GLN A 54 -13.22 -14.77 -0.99
N LEU A 55 -11.89 -14.65 -0.91
CA LEU A 55 -10.97 -15.70 -1.35
C LEU A 55 -11.05 -16.94 -0.44
N ALA A 56 -11.05 -16.73 0.89
CA ALA A 56 -11.20 -17.81 1.86
C ALA A 56 -12.55 -18.57 1.72
N ALA A 57 -13.59 -17.91 1.20
CA ALA A 57 -14.87 -18.52 0.86
C ALA A 57 -14.87 -19.28 -0.49
N GLY A 58 -13.69 -19.51 -1.10
CA GLY A 58 -13.54 -20.20 -2.38
C GLY A 58 -13.62 -19.29 -3.61
N GLY A 59 -13.62 -17.98 -3.42
CA GLY A 59 -13.59 -17.00 -4.51
C GLY A 59 -12.24 -16.96 -5.24
N VAL A 60 -12.24 -16.40 -6.45
CA VAL A 60 -11.05 -16.25 -7.29
C VAL A 60 -10.71 -14.78 -7.46
N LEU A 61 -9.45 -14.42 -7.22
CA LEU A 61 -8.95 -13.06 -7.40
C LEU A 61 -9.05 -12.64 -8.88
N TYR A 62 -9.49 -11.40 -9.09
CA TYR A 62 -9.82 -10.79 -10.39
C TYR A 62 -11.06 -11.36 -11.09
N ASP A 63 -11.76 -12.29 -10.45
CA ASP A 63 -13.05 -12.78 -10.90
C ASP A 63 -14.13 -12.52 -9.86
N THR A 64 -14.20 -13.30 -8.78
CA THR A 64 -15.18 -13.12 -7.69
C THR A 64 -15.01 -11.80 -6.94
N VAL A 65 -13.77 -11.32 -6.86
CA VAL A 65 -13.42 -10.01 -6.30
C VAL A 65 -12.31 -9.42 -7.14
N VAL A 66 -12.47 -8.16 -7.54
CA VAL A 66 -11.51 -7.47 -8.42
C VAL A 66 -10.71 -6.44 -7.64
N ASP A 67 -9.49 -6.16 -8.07
CA ASP A 67 -8.65 -5.06 -7.58
C ASP A 67 -7.69 -4.69 -8.72
N ARG A 68 -7.28 -3.43 -8.79
CA ARG A 68 -6.22 -2.98 -9.69
C ARG A 68 -4.82 -3.28 -9.16
N LYS A 69 -4.69 -3.86 -7.97
CA LYS A 69 -3.40 -4.16 -7.33
C LYS A 69 -2.96 -5.61 -7.58
N PRO A 70 -1.65 -5.88 -7.59
CA PRO A 70 -1.10 -7.22 -7.84
C PRO A 70 -1.39 -8.21 -6.69
N PRO A 71 -1.24 -9.53 -6.93
CA PRO A 71 -1.91 -10.54 -6.12
C PRO A 71 -1.19 -10.94 -4.83
N LEU A 72 0.07 -10.56 -4.61
CA LEU A 72 0.86 -11.09 -3.48
C LEU A 72 0.32 -10.67 -2.12
N LEU A 73 -0.07 -9.40 -1.95
CA LEU A 73 -0.64 -8.95 -0.68
C LEU A 73 -2.06 -9.49 -0.43
N PRO A 74 -2.96 -9.52 -1.43
CA PRO A 74 -4.22 -10.26 -1.34
C PRO A 74 -4.06 -11.69 -0.82
N TRP A 75 -3.12 -12.46 -1.40
CA TRP A 75 -2.83 -13.83 -0.95
C TRP A 75 -2.20 -13.90 0.44
N LEU A 76 -1.40 -12.90 0.84
CA LEU A 76 -0.89 -12.83 2.20
C LEU A 76 -2.02 -12.63 3.22
N TYR A 77 -3.01 -11.78 2.90
CA TYR A 77 -4.19 -11.59 3.75
C TYR A 77 -5.06 -12.84 3.79
N GLU A 78 -5.31 -13.48 2.65
CA GLU A 78 -6.03 -14.75 2.57
C GLU A 78 -5.35 -15.83 3.43
N ALA A 79 -4.04 -16.01 3.28
CA ALA A 79 -3.28 -16.99 4.06
C ALA A 79 -3.32 -16.68 5.57
N ALA A 80 -3.23 -15.41 5.95
CA ALA A 80 -3.33 -15.02 7.34
C ALA A 80 -4.73 -15.28 7.91
N PHE A 81 -5.79 -15.02 7.14
CA PHE A 81 -7.16 -15.29 7.58
C PHE A 81 -7.44 -16.79 7.67
N ALA A 82 -6.85 -17.60 6.79
CA ALA A 82 -6.94 -19.06 6.86
C ALA A 82 -6.27 -19.63 8.13
N VAL A 83 -5.20 -19.01 8.63
CA VAL A 83 -4.44 -19.51 9.79
C VAL A 83 -4.93 -18.93 11.11
N PHE A 84 -5.26 -17.63 11.15
CA PHE A 84 -5.56 -16.90 12.38
C PHE A 84 -7.01 -16.45 12.51
N GLY A 85 -7.84 -16.74 11.50
CA GLY A 85 -9.21 -16.23 11.40
C GLY A 85 -9.28 -14.80 10.84
N ASP A 86 -10.48 -14.37 10.52
CA ASP A 86 -10.78 -13.08 9.87
C ASP A 86 -11.25 -12.00 10.84
N THR A 87 -11.27 -12.26 12.15
CA THR A 87 -11.81 -11.34 13.16
C THR A 87 -10.87 -10.19 13.53
N SER A 88 -9.58 -10.30 13.21
CA SER A 88 -8.57 -9.31 13.57
C SER A 88 -7.47 -9.18 12.53
N LEU A 89 -7.02 -7.94 12.29
CA LEU A 89 -5.83 -7.64 11.48
C LEU A 89 -4.52 -7.72 12.28
N GLY A 90 -4.56 -8.13 13.55
CA GLY A 90 -3.39 -8.27 14.43
C GLY A 90 -2.22 -9.05 13.81
N PRO A 91 -2.43 -10.26 13.24
CA PRO A 91 -1.37 -11.03 12.60
C PRO A 91 -0.70 -10.29 11.44
N LEU A 92 -1.48 -9.57 10.61
CA LEU A 92 -0.96 -8.78 9.50
C LEU A 92 -0.13 -7.60 9.99
N ARG A 93 -0.47 -7.02 11.14
CA ARG A 93 0.32 -5.95 11.76
C ARG A 93 1.62 -6.46 12.34
N VAL A 94 1.63 -7.66 12.92
CA VAL A 94 2.87 -8.34 13.32
C VAL A 94 3.73 -8.62 12.08
N ALA A 95 3.13 -9.07 10.98
CA ALA A 95 3.84 -9.23 9.71
C ALA A 95 4.40 -7.89 9.18
N ALA A 96 3.67 -6.80 9.32
CA ALA A 96 4.14 -5.45 8.97
C ALA A 96 5.31 -4.98 9.84
N VAL A 97 5.31 -5.28 11.14
CA VAL A 97 6.50 -5.09 12.02
C VAL A 97 7.69 -5.89 11.49
N GLY A 98 7.45 -7.16 11.12
CA GLY A 98 8.45 -8.02 10.51
C GLY A 98 9.00 -7.47 9.19
N ALA A 99 8.14 -6.89 8.33
CA ALA A 99 8.54 -6.27 7.07
C ALA A 99 9.43 -5.04 7.27
N GLN A 100 9.09 -4.17 8.23
CA GLN A 100 9.92 -3.00 8.60
C GLN A 100 11.26 -3.43 9.21
N LEU A 101 11.25 -4.43 10.12
CA LEU A 101 12.47 -5.00 10.68
C LEU A 101 13.37 -5.61 9.59
N LEU A 102 12.80 -6.39 8.68
CA LEU A 102 13.53 -6.99 7.57
C LEU A 102 14.13 -5.91 6.66
N THR A 103 13.37 -4.85 6.35
CA THR A 103 13.85 -3.70 5.60
C THR A 103 15.03 -3.02 6.31
N ALA A 104 14.92 -2.77 7.62
CA ALA A 104 15.99 -2.20 8.46
C ALA A 104 17.25 -3.06 8.44
N VAL A 105 17.12 -4.38 8.60
CA VAL A 105 18.23 -5.34 8.60
C VAL A 105 18.92 -5.39 7.23
N LEU A 106 18.15 -5.41 6.14
CA LEU A 106 18.70 -5.40 4.79
C LEU A 106 19.43 -4.10 4.47
N LEU A 107 18.90 -2.94 4.91
CA LEU A 107 19.56 -1.64 4.82
C LEU A 107 20.84 -1.60 5.64
N ALA A 108 20.78 -2.04 6.90
CA ALA A 108 21.94 -2.13 7.78
C ALA A 108 23.03 -3.02 7.18
N SER A 109 22.65 -4.17 6.62
CA SER A 109 23.59 -5.10 5.99
C SER A 109 24.21 -4.52 4.72
N THR A 110 23.45 -3.74 3.96
CA THR A 110 23.92 -3.09 2.72
C THR A 110 24.87 -1.93 3.04
N ALA A 111 24.49 -1.04 3.96
CA ALA A 111 25.34 0.05 4.41
C ALA A 111 26.59 -0.45 5.13
N ARG A 112 26.49 -1.52 5.93
CA ARG A 112 27.64 -2.17 6.58
C ARG A 112 28.67 -2.66 5.59
N ARG A 113 28.21 -3.32 4.52
CA ARG A 113 29.11 -3.82 3.46
C ARG A 113 29.83 -2.68 2.74
N ARG A 114 29.12 -1.59 2.46
CA ARG A 114 29.65 -0.48 1.65
C ARG A 114 30.54 0.47 2.46
N TRP A 115 30.17 0.76 3.70
CA TRP A 115 30.77 1.84 4.49
C TRP A 115 31.08 1.47 5.94
N GLY A 116 30.98 0.20 6.32
CA GLY A 116 31.39 -0.32 7.63
C GLY A 116 30.29 -0.35 8.69
N ASP A 117 30.60 -0.97 9.83
CA ASP A 117 29.64 -1.33 10.88
C ASP A 117 28.80 -0.15 11.40
N ARG A 118 29.41 1.04 11.55
CA ARG A 118 28.72 2.25 11.99
C ARG A 118 27.63 2.66 10.99
N ALA A 119 27.94 2.69 9.70
CA ALA A 119 26.97 3.01 8.66
C ALA A 119 25.80 2.03 8.65
N GLY A 120 26.08 0.74 8.87
CA GLY A 120 25.05 -0.29 9.01
C GLY A 120 24.08 -0.01 10.16
N ARG A 121 24.60 0.27 11.36
CA ARG A 121 23.75 0.59 12.53
C ARG A 121 22.89 1.83 12.27
N VAL A 122 23.51 2.88 11.72
CA VAL A 122 22.83 4.15 11.41
C VAL A 122 21.71 3.93 10.39
N ALA A 123 21.96 3.18 9.31
CA ALA A 123 20.94 2.92 8.30
C ALA A 123 19.73 2.17 8.87
N GLY A 124 19.96 1.11 9.65
CA GLY A 124 18.86 0.35 10.26
C GLY A 124 18.01 1.19 11.21
N VAL A 125 18.67 1.97 12.09
CA VAL A 125 17.96 2.84 13.06
C VAL A 125 17.22 3.98 12.36
N LEU A 126 17.86 4.71 11.44
CA LEU A 126 17.23 5.83 10.74
C LEU A 126 16.04 5.37 9.91
N HIS A 127 16.08 4.18 9.29
CA HIS A 127 14.94 3.66 8.56
C HIS A 127 13.71 3.51 9.45
N LEU A 128 13.85 2.86 10.61
CA LEU A 128 12.72 2.65 11.52
C LEU A 128 12.16 3.98 12.04
N LEU A 129 13.03 4.93 12.41
CA LEU A 129 12.62 6.27 12.88
C LEU A 129 11.88 7.07 11.80
N VAL A 130 12.26 6.94 10.54
CA VAL A 130 11.66 7.72 9.42
C VAL A 130 10.47 6.99 8.80
N SER A 131 10.36 5.67 8.92
CA SER A 131 9.30 4.86 8.30
C SER A 131 7.87 5.25 8.70
N VAL A 132 7.71 5.95 9.83
CA VAL A 132 6.43 6.46 10.34
C VAL A 132 6.14 7.91 9.95
N GLY A 133 7.00 8.50 9.12
CA GLY A 133 7.13 9.93 8.87
C GLY A 133 6.11 10.60 7.95
N LEU A 134 4.86 10.14 7.95
CA LEU A 134 3.74 10.64 7.14
C LEU A 134 2.44 10.49 7.96
N ASN A 135 1.28 10.75 7.35
CA ASN A 135 -0.01 10.50 7.99
C ASN A 135 -0.06 9.06 8.59
N PRO A 136 -0.39 8.90 9.88
CA PRO A 136 -0.52 7.59 10.51
C PRO A 136 -1.45 6.61 9.77
N GLU A 137 -2.51 7.08 9.10
CA GLU A 137 -3.38 6.24 8.25
C GLU A 137 -2.63 5.51 7.15
N ASP A 138 -1.55 6.11 6.67
CA ASP A 138 -0.72 5.59 5.60
C ASP A 138 0.43 4.72 6.13
N THR A 139 1.01 5.09 7.28
CA THR A 139 2.25 4.47 7.79
C THR A 139 2.03 3.40 8.84
N GLN A 140 0.89 3.41 9.53
CA GLN A 140 0.53 2.45 10.58
C GLN A 140 -0.36 1.31 10.07
N ALA A 141 -0.93 1.46 8.88
CA ALA A 141 -1.63 0.39 8.17
C ALA A 141 -0.65 -0.72 7.72
N ALA A 142 -1.17 -1.94 7.53
CA ALA A 142 -0.46 -3.07 6.93
C ALA A 142 -0.66 -3.08 5.39
N THR A 143 -0.21 -2.02 4.73
CA THR A 143 -0.45 -1.78 3.30
C THR A 143 0.62 -2.37 2.39
N PHE A 144 0.29 -2.37 1.10
CA PHE A 144 1.15 -2.74 -0.03
C PHE A 144 2.57 -2.20 0.07
N GLU A 145 2.77 -0.93 0.45
CA GLU A 145 4.11 -0.32 0.41
C GLU A 145 4.97 -0.87 1.53
N VAL A 146 4.42 -1.10 2.72
CA VAL A 146 5.14 -1.70 3.85
C VAL A 146 5.68 -3.08 3.48
N PHE A 147 4.87 -3.92 2.84
CA PHE A 147 5.28 -5.25 2.41
C PHE A 147 6.16 -5.25 1.14
N MET A 148 6.08 -4.19 0.32
CA MET A 148 6.91 -4.00 -0.87
C MET A 148 8.35 -3.60 -0.51
N LEU A 149 8.54 -2.78 0.54
CA LEU A 149 9.87 -2.26 0.94
C LEU A 149 10.97 -3.34 1.06
N PRO A 150 10.79 -4.45 1.81
CA PRO A 150 11.88 -5.42 1.98
C PRO A 150 12.34 -6.02 0.65
N PHE A 151 11.41 -6.21 -0.30
CA PHE A 151 11.74 -6.68 -1.64
C PHE A 151 12.57 -5.66 -2.44
N THR A 152 12.22 -4.36 -2.38
CA THR A 152 12.99 -3.32 -3.07
C THR A 152 14.44 -3.23 -2.55
N VAL A 153 14.64 -3.32 -1.23
CA VAL A 153 15.98 -3.35 -0.62
C VAL A 153 16.71 -4.64 -0.97
N ALA A 154 16.03 -5.78 -0.92
CA ALA A 154 16.60 -7.07 -1.29
C ALA A 154 17.06 -7.09 -2.75
N ALA A 155 16.32 -6.48 -3.67
CA ALA A 155 16.68 -6.38 -5.09
C ALA A 155 18.02 -5.65 -5.29
N VAL A 156 18.12 -4.43 -4.75
CA VAL A 156 19.35 -3.62 -4.84
C VAL A 156 20.52 -4.30 -4.13
N ARG A 157 20.27 -4.89 -2.95
CA ARG A 157 21.29 -5.66 -2.21
C ARG A 157 21.80 -6.87 -2.99
N CYS A 158 20.90 -7.65 -3.60
CA CYS A 158 21.28 -8.81 -4.39
C CYS A 158 22.09 -8.40 -5.62
N ALA A 159 21.71 -7.31 -6.29
CA ALA A 159 22.45 -6.74 -7.40
C ALA A 159 23.86 -6.26 -6.98
N ASP A 160 23.99 -5.58 -5.83
CA ASP A 160 25.29 -5.18 -5.25
C ASP A 160 26.23 -6.37 -5.00
N ARG A 161 25.65 -7.54 -4.70
CA ARG A 161 26.35 -8.82 -4.52
C ARG A 161 26.43 -9.67 -5.78
N ARG A 162 26.02 -9.14 -6.93
CA ARG A 162 25.98 -9.83 -8.25
C ARG A 162 25.11 -11.10 -8.26
N GLN A 163 24.13 -11.20 -7.38
CA GLN A 163 23.17 -12.30 -7.29
C GLN A 163 21.97 -12.02 -8.21
N TRP A 164 22.21 -11.99 -9.52
CA TRP A 164 21.27 -11.49 -10.54
C TRP A 164 19.89 -12.18 -10.53
N ALA A 165 19.84 -13.50 -10.40
CA ALA A 165 18.57 -14.24 -10.31
C ALA A 165 17.75 -13.85 -9.06
N ARG A 166 18.42 -13.70 -7.91
CA ARG A 166 17.78 -13.28 -6.66
C ARG A 166 17.36 -11.81 -6.72
N ALA A 167 18.11 -10.96 -7.42
CA ALA A 167 17.73 -9.58 -7.67
C ALA A 167 16.44 -9.51 -8.50
N GLY A 168 16.37 -10.28 -9.59
CA GLY A 168 15.14 -10.41 -10.40
C GLY A 168 13.95 -10.93 -9.60
N LEU A 169 14.15 -11.97 -8.78
CA LEU A 169 13.11 -12.52 -7.90
C LEU A 169 12.62 -11.49 -6.88
N ALA A 170 13.52 -10.70 -6.30
CA ALA A 170 13.15 -9.63 -5.37
C ALA A 170 12.39 -8.50 -6.10
N VAL A 171 12.78 -8.12 -7.32
CA VAL A 171 11.99 -7.17 -8.14
C VAL A 171 10.59 -7.73 -8.42
N ALA A 172 10.46 -9.03 -8.76
CA ALA A 172 9.17 -9.66 -8.95
C ALA A 172 8.32 -9.62 -7.67
N GLY A 173 8.89 -9.93 -6.50
CA GLY A 173 8.19 -9.82 -5.22
C GLY A 173 7.71 -8.39 -4.94
N ALA A 174 8.53 -7.38 -5.24
CA ALA A 174 8.13 -5.99 -5.09
C ALA A 174 6.98 -5.63 -6.04
N PHE A 175 7.09 -5.99 -7.33
CA PHE A 175 6.07 -5.76 -8.35
C PHE A 175 4.76 -6.49 -8.05
N LEU A 176 4.82 -7.76 -7.65
CA LEU A 176 3.65 -8.57 -7.30
C LEU A 176 3.02 -8.18 -5.96
N THR A 177 3.74 -7.42 -5.13
CA THR A 177 3.11 -6.69 -4.02
C THR A 177 2.43 -5.44 -4.57
N LYS A 178 3.17 -4.59 -5.29
CA LYS A 178 2.64 -3.37 -5.91
C LYS A 178 3.41 -3.02 -7.17
N GLN A 179 2.73 -2.61 -8.24
CA GLN A 179 3.37 -2.37 -9.54
C GLN A 179 4.53 -1.35 -9.45
N THR A 180 4.38 -0.32 -8.62
CA THR A 180 5.41 0.71 -8.39
C THR A 180 6.71 0.13 -7.85
N GLY A 181 6.69 -1.03 -7.19
CA GLY A 181 7.87 -1.76 -6.73
C GLY A 181 8.79 -2.17 -7.87
N GLY A 182 8.27 -2.29 -9.10
CA GLY A 182 9.05 -2.51 -10.32
C GLY A 182 10.10 -1.43 -10.58
N ALA A 183 9.95 -0.22 -10.01
CA ALA A 183 10.95 0.85 -10.11
C ALA A 183 12.34 0.43 -9.58
N ALA A 184 12.40 -0.51 -8.64
CA ALA A 184 13.66 -1.08 -8.14
C ALA A 184 14.49 -1.79 -9.22
N LEU A 185 13.92 -2.09 -10.39
CA LEU A 185 14.66 -2.63 -11.53
C LEU A 185 15.71 -1.65 -12.07
N VAL A 186 15.46 -0.34 -12.00
CA VAL A 186 16.38 0.70 -12.53
C VAL A 186 17.77 0.63 -11.88
N PRO A 187 17.92 0.71 -10.53
CA PRO A 187 19.23 0.57 -9.90
C PRO A 187 19.84 -0.82 -10.09
N VAL A 188 19.03 -1.89 -10.20
CA VAL A 188 19.51 -3.25 -10.49
C VAL A 188 20.18 -3.34 -11.85
N LEU A 189 19.53 -2.82 -12.90
CA LEU A 189 20.08 -2.80 -14.26
C LEU A 189 21.32 -1.91 -14.36
N TRP A 190 21.36 -0.79 -13.63
CA TRP A 190 22.56 0.05 -13.57
C TRP A 190 23.75 -0.68 -12.93
N LEU A 191 23.53 -1.36 -11.80
CA LEU A 191 24.56 -2.16 -11.13
C LEU A 191 25.05 -3.30 -12.02
N MET A 192 24.13 -3.96 -12.75
CA MET A 192 24.47 -4.96 -13.76
C MET A 192 25.37 -4.38 -14.85
N TRP A 193 24.98 -3.25 -15.44
CA TRP A 193 25.74 -2.62 -16.51
C TRP A 193 27.17 -2.23 -16.08
N ARG A 194 27.32 -1.76 -14.84
CA ARG A 194 28.60 -1.36 -14.24
C ARG A 194 29.50 -2.53 -13.85
N THR A 195 28.94 -3.67 -13.44
CA THR A 195 29.71 -4.68 -12.70
C THR A 195 29.68 -6.10 -13.28
N ALA A 196 28.88 -6.39 -14.31
CA ALA A 196 28.64 -7.75 -14.79
C ALA A 196 29.19 -8.05 -16.20
N PRO A 197 30.42 -8.59 -16.33
CA PRO A 197 30.83 -9.35 -17.50
C PRO A 197 30.70 -10.88 -17.24
N PRO A 198 30.08 -11.68 -18.14
CA PRO A 198 29.37 -11.29 -19.36
C PRO A 198 27.92 -10.83 -19.08
N ARG A 199 27.55 -9.67 -19.64
CA ARG A 199 26.26 -8.98 -19.41
C ARG A 199 25.04 -9.81 -19.79
N ARG A 200 25.14 -10.63 -20.84
CA ARG A 200 24.04 -11.48 -21.32
C ARG A 200 23.56 -12.46 -20.25
N ALA A 201 24.49 -13.15 -19.58
CA ALA A 201 24.13 -14.11 -18.53
C ALA A 201 23.48 -13.44 -17.32
N ALA A 202 23.95 -12.23 -16.94
CA ALA A 202 23.35 -11.45 -15.87
C ALA A 202 21.93 -10.99 -16.24
N LEU A 203 21.71 -10.53 -17.47
CA LEU A 203 20.39 -10.15 -17.98
C LEU A 203 19.43 -11.35 -17.99
N LEU A 204 19.85 -12.50 -18.52
CA LEU A 204 19.03 -13.71 -18.56
C LEU A 204 18.66 -14.19 -17.16
N ARG A 205 19.60 -14.19 -16.21
CA ARG A 205 19.33 -14.57 -14.81
C ARG A 205 18.36 -13.61 -14.14
N THR A 206 18.55 -12.30 -14.34
CA THR A 206 17.65 -11.26 -13.79
C THR A 206 16.27 -11.39 -14.40
N GLY A 207 16.19 -11.55 -15.73
CA GLY A 207 14.96 -11.76 -16.48
C GLY A 207 14.22 -13.02 -16.05
N ALA A 208 14.91 -14.16 -15.91
CA ALA A 208 14.29 -15.40 -15.42
C ALA A 208 13.75 -15.25 -13.99
N GLY A 209 14.53 -14.63 -13.10
CA GLY A 209 14.09 -14.36 -11.72
C GLY A 209 12.89 -13.41 -11.64
N LEU A 210 12.79 -12.45 -12.57
CA LEU A 210 11.68 -11.51 -12.64
C LEU A 210 10.43 -12.12 -13.30
N CYS A 211 10.58 -12.62 -14.53
CA CYS A 211 9.48 -13.07 -15.36
C CYS A 211 8.86 -14.38 -14.85
N GLY A 212 9.64 -15.28 -14.24
CA GLY A 212 9.14 -16.57 -13.74
C GLY A 212 8.01 -16.40 -12.71
N PRO A 213 8.24 -15.71 -11.58
CA PRO A 213 7.20 -15.48 -10.56
C PRO A 213 6.04 -14.65 -11.08
N VAL A 214 6.29 -13.64 -11.94
CA VAL A 214 5.22 -12.82 -12.53
C VAL A 214 4.33 -13.67 -13.44
N LEU A 215 4.91 -14.52 -14.27
CA LEU A 215 4.18 -15.45 -15.12
C LEU A 215 3.38 -16.45 -14.27
N LEU A 216 3.96 -16.99 -13.20
CA LEU A 216 3.24 -17.86 -12.27
C LEU A 216 2.04 -17.14 -11.64
N GLY A 217 2.22 -15.91 -11.15
CA GLY A 217 1.13 -15.10 -10.62
C GLY A 217 0.02 -14.84 -11.65
N ALA A 218 0.40 -14.57 -12.91
CA ALA A 218 -0.53 -14.42 -14.01
C ALA A 218 -1.28 -15.72 -14.34
N LEU A 219 -0.61 -16.87 -14.34
CA LEU A 219 -1.23 -18.17 -14.58
C LEU A 219 -2.23 -18.54 -13.48
N LEU A 220 -1.88 -18.28 -12.21
CA LEU A 220 -2.74 -18.57 -11.06
C LEU A 220 -4.00 -17.70 -10.98
N THR A 221 -3.95 -16.49 -11.54
CA THR A 221 -5.08 -15.54 -11.52
C THR A 221 -5.82 -15.46 -12.86
N GLY A 222 -5.30 -16.12 -13.91
CA GLY A 222 -5.75 -16.02 -15.29
C GLY A 222 -5.00 -14.90 -16.03
N PRO A 223 -4.18 -15.21 -17.06
CA PRO A 223 -3.26 -14.23 -17.65
C PRO A 223 -3.93 -12.96 -18.20
N ALA A 224 -5.09 -13.10 -18.85
CA ALA A 224 -5.85 -11.97 -19.37
C ALA A 224 -6.41 -11.09 -18.24
N ARG A 225 -6.93 -11.71 -17.17
CA ARG A 225 -7.43 -10.98 -16.00
C ARG A 225 -6.31 -10.28 -15.25
N PHE A 226 -5.19 -10.97 -15.02
CA PHE A 226 -3.99 -10.40 -14.42
C PHE A 226 -3.53 -9.17 -15.19
N LEU A 227 -3.35 -9.31 -16.51
CA LEU A 227 -2.90 -8.22 -17.37
C LEU A 227 -3.89 -7.04 -17.33
N PHE A 228 -5.18 -7.33 -17.44
CA PHE A 228 -6.22 -6.31 -17.39
C PHE A 228 -6.20 -5.55 -16.07
N TRP A 229 -6.33 -6.24 -14.95
CA TRP A 229 -6.48 -5.58 -13.66
C TRP A 229 -5.19 -4.92 -13.18
N THR A 230 -4.03 -5.55 -13.39
CA THR A 230 -2.76 -5.03 -12.85
C THR A 230 -2.01 -4.09 -13.79
N VAL A 231 -2.25 -4.13 -15.11
CA VAL A 231 -1.47 -3.34 -16.08
C VAL A 231 -2.33 -2.44 -16.95
N THR A 232 -3.31 -2.97 -17.69
CA THR A 232 -3.95 -2.23 -18.80
C THR A 232 -5.24 -1.51 -18.41
N GLY A 233 -6.03 -2.06 -17.50
CA GLY A 233 -7.33 -1.55 -17.05
C GLY A 233 -7.23 -0.33 -16.12
N SER A 234 -6.00 0.10 -15.79
CA SER A 234 -5.74 1.30 -14.98
C SER A 234 -5.49 2.56 -15.81
N GLY A 235 -5.71 2.56 -17.13
CA GLY A 235 -5.42 3.70 -18.02
C GLY A 235 -6.09 5.01 -17.57
N ALA A 236 -7.42 5.00 -17.39
CA ALA A 236 -8.17 6.17 -16.90
C ALA A 236 -7.82 6.53 -15.43
N TYR A 237 -7.33 5.56 -14.66
CA TYR A 237 -6.86 5.76 -13.29
C TYR A 237 -5.41 6.31 -13.21
N ALA A 238 -4.63 6.16 -14.28
CA ALA A 238 -3.24 6.62 -14.39
C ALA A 238 -3.12 7.97 -15.13
N SER A 239 -4.16 8.40 -15.86
CA SER A 239 -4.19 9.68 -16.58
C SER A 239 -4.21 10.87 -15.63
N PHE A 240 -3.58 11.99 -15.99
CA PHE A 240 -3.67 13.24 -15.22
C PHE A 240 -5.06 13.87 -15.41
N THR A 241 -5.99 13.53 -14.52
CA THR A 241 -7.40 13.93 -14.64
C THR A 241 -8.00 14.16 -13.26
N GLY A 242 -8.25 15.42 -12.88
CA GLY A 242 -8.74 15.79 -11.54
C GLY A 242 -8.61 17.30 -11.24
N SER A 243 -8.90 17.71 -10.00
CA SER A 243 -8.57 19.05 -9.50
C SER A 243 -7.04 19.15 -9.34
N GLU A 244 -6.39 19.84 -10.28
CA GLU A 244 -4.92 19.99 -10.31
C GLU A 244 -4.39 20.58 -9.00
N LEU A 245 -5.14 21.51 -8.41
CA LEU A 245 -4.81 22.14 -7.14
C LEU A 245 -4.83 21.14 -5.97
N HIS A 246 -5.81 20.25 -5.92
CA HIS A 246 -5.88 19.21 -4.88
C HIS A 246 -4.74 18.21 -4.97
N VAL A 247 -4.46 17.75 -6.19
CA VAL A 247 -3.35 16.85 -6.50
C VAL A 247 -2.01 17.49 -6.11
N LEU A 248 -1.80 18.76 -6.50
CA LEU A 248 -0.61 19.52 -6.16
C LEU A 248 -0.49 19.74 -4.64
N ALA A 249 -1.56 20.20 -3.99
CA ALA A 249 -1.57 20.45 -2.56
C ALA A 249 -1.24 19.18 -1.78
N ARG A 250 -1.85 18.04 -2.13
CA ARG A 250 -1.54 16.75 -1.51
C ARG A 250 -0.08 16.34 -1.74
N GLY A 251 0.41 16.48 -2.97
CA GLY A 251 1.82 16.22 -3.30
C GLY A 251 2.77 17.06 -2.46
N LEU A 252 2.50 18.36 -2.33
CA LEU A 252 3.31 19.28 -1.53
C LEU A 252 3.24 18.95 -0.02
N ILE A 253 2.04 18.69 0.50
CA ILE A 253 1.84 18.35 1.93
C ILE A 253 2.58 17.06 2.28
N ASN A 254 2.39 15.97 1.52
CA ASN A 254 3.06 14.70 1.81
C ASN A 254 4.58 14.78 1.59
N THR A 255 5.03 15.58 0.63
CA THR A 255 6.47 15.87 0.47
C THR A 255 7.03 16.63 1.67
N ALA A 256 6.31 17.64 2.19
CA ALA A 256 6.70 18.41 3.36
C ALA A 256 6.72 17.54 4.63
N LEU A 257 5.71 16.68 4.83
CA LEU A 257 5.66 15.72 5.94
C LEU A 257 6.86 14.76 5.90
N LEU A 258 7.15 14.16 4.74
CA LEU A 258 8.31 13.29 4.60
C LEU A 258 9.62 14.05 4.81
N ALA A 259 9.74 15.28 4.30
CA ALA A 259 10.91 16.11 4.49
C ALA A 259 11.15 16.44 5.98
N PHE A 260 10.07 16.72 6.73
CA PHE A 260 10.11 16.91 8.18
C PHE A 260 10.55 15.64 8.90
N ALA A 261 10.00 14.48 8.55
CA ALA A 261 10.48 13.20 9.07
C ALA A 261 11.95 12.93 8.76
N CYS A 262 12.41 13.38 7.59
CA CYS A 262 13.79 13.27 7.15
C CYS A 262 14.69 14.43 7.62
N ALA A 263 14.28 15.23 8.61
CA ALA A 263 15.08 16.35 9.13
C ALA A 263 16.48 15.93 9.62
N GLY A 264 16.63 14.70 10.13
CA GLY A 264 17.93 14.13 10.49
C GLY A 264 18.77 13.60 9.30
N LEU A 265 18.15 13.39 8.13
CA LEU A 265 18.76 12.79 6.94
C LEU A 265 19.18 13.83 5.91
N LEU A 266 18.31 14.81 5.61
CA LEU A 266 18.49 15.75 4.50
C LEU A 266 19.70 16.68 4.70
N PRO A 267 19.93 17.32 5.86
CA PRO A 267 21.06 18.23 6.02
C PRO A 267 22.44 17.57 5.82
N PRO A 268 22.72 16.36 6.37
CA PRO A 268 23.92 15.61 6.02
C PRO A 268 24.09 15.35 4.52
N VAL A 269 23.03 14.89 3.85
CA VAL A 269 23.06 14.58 2.41
C VAL A 269 23.38 15.83 1.59
N VAL A 270 22.67 16.94 1.82
CA VAL A 270 22.90 18.22 1.12
C VAL A 270 24.30 18.74 1.37
N ARG A 271 24.82 18.65 2.61
CA ARG A 271 26.18 19.10 2.93
C ARG A 271 27.22 18.30 2.15
N VAL A 272 27.08 16.98 2.09
CA VAL A 272 28.04 16.11 1.40
C VAL A 272 28.03 16.33 -0.11
N LEU A 273 26.86 16.55 -0.72
CA LEU A 273 26.77 16.89 -2.15
C LEU A 273 27.60 18.11 -2.56
N ARG A 274 27.85 19.05 -1.63
CA ARG A 274 28.65 20.26 -1.87
C ARG A 274 30.16 20.06 -1.72
N ILE A 275 30.60 18.98 -1.05
CA ILE A 275 32.01 18.82 -0.64
C ILE A 275 32.66 17.52 -1.13
N ALA A 276 31.87 16.52 -1.53
CA ALA A 276 32.39 15.22 -1.94
C ALA A 276 31.47 14.49 -2.93
N ARG A 277 32.07 13.68 -3.82
CA ARG A 277 31.35 12.70 -4.62
C ARG A 277 31.31 11.37 -3.87
N THR A 278 30.11 10.94 -3.47
CA THR A 278 29.94 9.70 -2.68
C THR A 278 30.04 8.41 -3.50
N GLY A 279 30.02 8.49 -4.84
CA GLY A 279 30.02 7.32 -5.72
C GLY A 279 28.72 6.50 -5.65
N ALA A 280 27.66 6.99 -5.00
CA ALA A 280 26.39 6.30 -4.77
C ALA A 280 25.38 6.50 -5.91
N ALA A 281 25.83 6.43 -7.16
CA ALA A 281 25.00 6.70 -8.33
C ALA A 281 23.81 5.73 -8.48
N ASP A 282 23.97 4.46 -8.10
CA ASP A 282 22.87 3.51 -7.98
C ASP A 282 21.81 3.95 -6.97
N VAL A 283 22.23 4.50 -5.82
CA VAL A 283 21.28 4.92 -4.76
C VAL A 283 20.52 6.18 -5.19
N TRP A 284 21.18 7.10 -5.91
CA TRP A 284 20.50 8.25 -6.52
C TRP A 284 19.53 7.84 -7.63
N LEU A 285 19.91 6.88 -8.48
CA LEU A 285 19.01 6.31 -9.50
C LEU A 285 17.83 5.59 -8.87
N TRP A 286 18.07 4.87 -7.77
CA TRP A 286 16.99 4.27 -6.99
C TRP A 286 16.04 5.34 -6.47
N LEU A 287 16.54 6.39 -5.81
CA LEU A 287 15.72 7.51 -5.34
C LEU A 287 14.92 8.15 -6.48
N ALA A 288 15.55 8.40 -7.63
CA ALA A 288 14.90 9.00 -8.79
C ALA A 288 13.81 8.10 -9.37
N SER A 289 14.07 6.79 -9.50
CA SER A 289 13.07 5.82 -9.98
C SER A 289 11.90 5.67 -9.01
N SER A 290 12.16 5.62 -7.69
CA SER A 290 11.14 5.63 -6.64
C SER A 290 10.32 6.91 -6.67
N ALA A 291 10.94 8.08 -6.91
CA ALA A 291 10.23 9.35 -7.06
C ALA A 291 9.35 9.37 -8.32
N GLY A 292 9.84 8.83 -9.44
CA GLY A 292 9.05 8.62 -10.64
C GLY A 292 7.83 7.73 -10.38
N ALA A 293 7.97 6.70 -9.54
CA ALA A 293 6.87 5.83 -9.15
C ALA A 293 5.86 6.48 -8.19
N VAL A 294 6.28 7.43 -7.35
CA VAL A 294 5.37 8.28 -6.54
C VAL A 294 4.57 9.24 -7.42
N LEU A 295 5.23 9.81 -8.43
CA LEU A 295 4.62 10.72 -9.40
C LEU A 295 3.65 10.00 -10.34
N ALA A 296 3.87 8.71 -10.61
CA ALA A 296 3.02 7.91 -11.48
C ALA A 296 1.56 7.89 -10.99
N GLY A 297 0.64 8.27 -11.88
CA GLY A 297 -0.80 8.33 -11.59
C GLY A 297 -1.28 9.56 -10.83
N PHE A 298 -0.38 10.42 -10.33
CA PHE A 298 -0.68 11.72 -9.71
C PHE A 298 -1.67 11.66 -8.53
N HIS A 299 -1.64 10.60 -7.72
CA HIS A 299 -2.52 10.45 -6.54
C HIS A 299 -1.90 10.94 -5.23
N PHE A 300 -0.58 10.90 -5.12
CA PHE A 300 0.21 11.38 -3.98
C PHE A 300 -0.28 10.95 -2.59
N PHE A 301 -0.84 9.74 -2.45
CA PHE A 301 -1.14 9.19 -1.12
C PHE A 301 0.14 9.08 -0.29
N GLY A 302 0.07 9.35 1.01
CA GLY A 302 1.27 9.40 1.85
C GLY A 302 2.03 8.08 1.81
N HIS A 303 1.34 6.94 1.83
CA HIS A 303 1.98 5.63 1.80
C HIS A 303 2.84 5.41 0.54
N TYR A 304 2.56 6.09 -0.58
CA TYR A 304 3.39 6.00 -1.80
C TYR A 304 4.81 6.50 -1.56
N TYR A 305 4.99 7.49 -0.68
CA TYR A 305 6.28 8.09 -0.36
C TYR A 305 7.21 7.16 0.45
N LEU A 306 6.69 6.09 1.05
CA LEU A 306 7.50 5.14 1.82
C LEU A 306 8.62 4.51 0.98
N GLN A 307 8.42 4.35 -0.32
CA GLN A 307 9.44 3.78 -1.23
C GLN A 307 10.65 4.71 -1.45
N LEU A 308 10.58 5.98 -1.02
CA LEU A 308 11.70 6.93 -1.03
C LEU A 308 12.61 6.74 0.19
N VAL A 309 12.07 6.19 1.29
CA VAL A 309 12.78 6.08 2.57
C VAL A 309 14.05 5.22 2.45
N PRO A 310 14.04 4.00 1.88
CA PRO A 310 15.25 3.18 1.80
C PRO A 310 16.45 3.85 1.10
N PRO A 311 16.32 4.44 -0.11
CA PRO A 311 17.45 5.14 -0.73
C PRO A 311 17.86 6.40 0.03
N LEU A 312 16.93 7.19 0.58
CA LEU A 312 17.26 8.37 1.41
C LEU A 312 18.09 7.99 2.63
N VAL A 313 17.73 6.89 3.30
CA VAL A 313 18.46 6.36 4.46
C VAL A 313 19.88 5.93 4.08
N LEU A 314 20.07 5.26 2.94
CA LEU A 314 21.42 4.88 2.49
C LEU A 314 22.26 6.10 2.11
N LEU A 315 21.67 7.10 1.46
CA LEU A 315 22.35 8.37 1.14
C LEU A 315 22.79 9.10 2.43
N ALA A 316 21.91 9.17 3.42
CA ALA A 316 22.21 9.77 4.71
C ALA A 316 23.29 8.98 5.48
N ALA A 317 23.22 7.65 5.48
CA ALA A 317 24.23 6.80 6.10
C ALA A 317 25.60 7.01 5.46
N ALA A 318 25.68 7.09 4.13
CA ALA A 318 26.91 7.40 3.41
C ALA A 318 27.43 8.81 3.74
N ALA A 319 26.55 9.81 3.77
CA ALA A 319 26.93 11.17 4.09
C ALA A 319 27.49 11.32 5.51
N LEU A 320 26.86 10.67 6.49
CA LEU A 320 27.28 10.68 7.89
C LEU A 320 28.59 9.92 8.15
N GLN A 321 29.10 9.12 7.20
CA GLN A 321 30.47 8.57 7.28
C GLN A 321 31.53 9.57 6.82
N ILE A 322 31.18 10.48 5.91
CA ILE A 322 32.12 11.47 5.36
C ILE A 322 32.20 12.69 6.28
N LEU A 323 31.08 13.07 6.89
CA LEU A 323 31.00 14.23 7.78
C LEU A 323 31.65 13.96 9.15
N PRO A 324 32.03 15.03 9.87
CA PRO A 324 32.57 14.92 11.22
C PRO A 324 31.65 14.12 12.15
N PRO A 325 32.21 13.26 13.03
CA PRO A 325 31.44 12.30 13.82
C PRO A 325 30.43 12.95 14.78
N HIS A 326 30.63 14.21 15.18
CA HIS A 326 29.72 14.97 16.04
C HIS A 326 28.37 15.30 15.37
N ARG A 327 28.25 15.16 14.03
CA ARG A 327 26.99 15.38 13.31
C ARG A 327 26.00 14.22 13.48
N LEU A 328 26.48 13.02 13.78
CA LEU A 328 25.62 11.84 13.91
C LEU A 328 24.63 11.94 15.08
N PRO A 329 25.02 12.32 16.32
CA PRO A 329 24.06 12.48 17.41
C PRO A 329 22.93 13.45 17.07
N GLY A 330 23.25 14.60 16.44
CA GLY A 330 22.24 15.56 16.01
C GLY A 330 21.27 15.01 14.96
N ALA A 331 21.78 14.25 13.98
CA ALA A 331 20.94 13.56 12.99
C ALA A 331 19.99 12.53 13.64
N LEU A 332 20.51 11.70 14.55
CA LEU A 332 19.72 10.71 15.27
C LEU A 332 18.68 11.37 16.18
N LEU A 333 19.06 12.43 16.90
CA LEU A 333 18.15 13.17 17.78
C LEU A 333 17.03 13.83 16.98
N ALA A 334 17.34 14.51 15.87
CA ALA A 334 16.32 15.10 15.00
C ALA A 334 15.34 14.05 14.46
N SER A 335 15.84 12.91 13.99
CA SER A 335 14.99 11.80 13.54
C SER A 335 14.18 11.18 14.68
N ALA A 336 14.73 11.05 15.89
CA ALA A 336 14.00 10.53 17.04
C ALA A 336 12.90 11.50 17.51
N CYS A 337 13.16 12.81 17.54
CA CYS A 337 12.15 13.82 17.86
C CYS A 337 11.02 13.84 16.83
N ALA A 338 11.36 13.83 15.52
CA ALA A 338 10.35 13.75 14.47
C ALA A 338 9.52 12.45 14.59
N CYS A 339 10.18 11.31 14.79
CA CYS A 339 9.51 10.03 15.03
C CYS A 339 8.55 10.11 16.22
N ALA A 340 8.96 10.68 17.36
CA ALA A 340 8.11 10.81 18.54
C ALA A 340 6.86 11.65 18.26
N LEU A 341 6.97 12.72 17.45
CA LEU A 341 5.83 13.53 17.03
C LEU A 341 4.85 12.74 16.16
N PHE A 342 5.34 11.96 15.18
CA PHE A 342 4.47 11.12 14.34
C PHE A 342 3.83 9.97 15.13
N LEU A 343 4.53 9.40 16.11
CA LEU A 343 3.95 8.40 17.01
C LEU A 343 2.88 9.01 17.92
N ALA A 344 3.13 10.20 18.48
CA ALA A 344 2.13 10.94 19.23
C ALA A 344 0.91 11.26 18.37
N TRP A 345 1.12 11.67 17.12
CA TRP A 345 0.03 11.89 16.16
C TRP A 345 -0.77 10.59 15.94
N GLY A 346 -0.11 9.47 15.65
CA GLY A 346 -0.79 8.18 15.48
C GLY A 346 -1.55 7.70 16.72
N LEU A 347 -1.03 7.97 17.92
CA LEU A 347 -1.71 7.56 19.15
C LEU A 347 -2.86 8.50 19.53
N LEU A 348 -2.76 9.79 19.23
CA LEU A 348 -3.67 10.79 19.80
C LEU A 348 -4.69 11.35 18.81
N ALA A 349 -4.46 11.24 17.50
CA ALA A 349 -5.40 11.78 16.52
C ALA A 349 -6.77 11.08 16.59
N PRO A 350 -7.87 11.85 16.51
CA PRO A 350 -9.19 11.29 16.37
C PRO A 350 -9.32 10.54 15.04
N ARG A 351 -10.20 9.54 15.00
CA ARG A 351 -10.48 8.69 13.84
C ARG A 351 -11.95 8.81 13.42
N PRO A 352 -12.41 9.98 12.93
CA PRO A 352 -13.83 10.21 12.65
C PRO A 352 -14.38 9.26 11.57
N GLU A 353 -13.62 9.02 10.51
CA GLU A 353 -14.01 8.10 9.42
C GLU A 353 -14.12 6.65 9.91
N LEU A 354 -13.22 6.20 10.79
CA LEU A 354 -13.34 4.88 11.41
C LEU A 354 -14.59 4.78 12.30
N ALA A 355 -14.82 5.79 13.14
CA ALA A 355 -15.98 5.83 14.02
C ALA A 355 -17.29 5.86 13.22
N HIS A 356 -17.29 6.53 12.07
CA HIS A 356 -18.39 6.49 11.10
C HIS A 356 -18.58 5.08 10.54
N ALA A 357 -17.52 4.44 10.03
CA ALA A 357 -17.59 3.08 9.48
C ALA A 357 -18.09 2.06 10.52
N GLU A 358 -17.70 2.19 11.80
CA GLU A 358 -18.20 1.35 12.90
C GLU A 358 -19.71 1.54 13.14
N ARG A 359 -20.19 2.79 13.17
CA ARG A 359 -21.63 3.09 13.31
C ARG A 359 -22.42 2.57 12.11
N LEU A 360 -21.92 2.77 10.90
CA LEU A 360 -22.55 2.30 9.67
C LEU A 360 -22.60 0.77 9.62
N ALA A 361 -21.50 0.10 9.97
CA ALA A 361 -21.44 -1.36 10.05
C ALA A 361 -22.43 -1.92 11.08
N ALA A 362 -22.59 -1.28 12.23
CA ALA A 362 -23.60 -1.66 13.22
C ALA A 362 -25.02 -1.49 12.67
N ALA A 363 -25.30 -0.39 11.96
CA ALA A 363 -26.60 -0.15 11.33
C ALA A 363 -26.93 -1.17 10.24
N VAL A 364 -25.94 -1.57 9.43
CA VAL A 364 -26.04 -2.65 8.44
C VAL A 364 -26.35 -3.97 9.11
N ARG A 365 -25.60 -4.35 10.15
CA ARG A 365 -25.78 -5.62 10.86
C ARG A 365 -27.17 -5.73 11.50
N ALA A 366 -27.70 -4.63 12.03
CA ALA A 366 -29.04 -4.59 12.61
C ALA A 366 -30.18 -4.74 11.58
N ARG A 367 -29.90 -4.61 10.28
CA ARG A 367 -30.88 -4.55 9.20
C ARG A 367 -30.67 -5.59 8.09
N SER A 368 -29.83 -6.59 8.35
CA SER A 368 -29.53 -7.66 7.40
C SER A 368 -29.22 -8.96 8.14
N ALA A 369 -29.57 -10.10 7.56
CA ALA A 369 -29.17 -11.41 8.06
C ALA A 369 -27.68 -11.71 7.74
N PRO A 370 -27.03 -12.65 8.44
CA PRO A 370 -25.64 -13.05 8.18
C PRO A 370 -25.30 -13.34 6.72
N ASP A 371 -26.20 -14.04 6.02
CA ASP A 371 -25.99 -14.50 4.65
C ASP A 371 -26.53 -13.53 3.59
N ASP A 372 -27.15 -12.43 4.02
CA ASP A 372 -27.68 -11.42 3.12
C ASP A 372 -26.54 -10.69 2.39
N PRO A 373 -26.56 -10.65 1.05
CA PRO A 373 -25.66 -9.80 0.30
C PRO A 373 -26.03 -8.33 0.50
N VAL A 374 -25.02 -7.50 0.73
CA VAL A 374 -25.16 -6.04 0.89
C VAL A 374 -24.40 -5.35 -0.23
N LEU A 375 -24.89 -4.21 -0.70
CA LEU A 375 -24.11 -3.30 -1.55
C LEU A 375 -23.79 -2.05 -0.75
N VAL A 376 -22.52 -1.84 -0.42
CA VAL A 376 -21.99 -0.58 0.10
C VAL A 376 -21.46 0.24 -1.08
N TRP A 377 -22.17 1.30 -1.43
CA TRP A 377 -21.81 2.27 -2.44
C TRP A 377 -20.98 3.40 -1.81
N GLY A 378 -19.67 3.27 -1.86
CA GLY A 378 -18.73 4.18 -1.20
C GLY A 378 -17.27 3.93 -1.56
N ILE A 379 -16.35 4.59 -0.84
CA ILE A 379 -14.90 4.30 -0.87
C ILE A 379 -14.40 3.56 0.38
N HIS A 380 -15.31 3.14 1.26
CA HIS A 380 -15.04 2.52 2.57
C HIS A 380 -15.48 1.04 2.63
N PRO A 381 -14.76 0.14 1.94
CA PRO A 381 -15.10 -1.29 1.89
C PRO A 381 -14.98 -1.97 3.26
N GLU A 382 -14.23 -1.39 4.21
CA GLU A 382 -14.12 -1.86 5.60
C GLU A 382 -15.48 -2.11 6.26
N THR A 383 -16.54 -1.42 5.82
CA THR A 383 -17.91 -1.63 6.30
C THR A 383 -18.38 -3.08 6.13
N TYR A 384 -18.00 -3.77 5.05
CA TYR A 384 -18.33 -5.19 4.86
C TYR A 384 -17.66 -6.08 5.91
N TRP A 385 -16.38 -5.82 6.18
CA TRP A 385 -15.60 -6.57 7.16
C TRP A 385 -16.14 -6.33 8.57
N LEU A 386 -16.32 -5.05 8.95
CA LEU A 386 -16.86 -4.66 10.26
C LEU A 386 -18.29 -5.15 10.46
N SER A 387 -19.16 -5.12 9.44
CA SER A 387 -20.55 -5.58 9.58
C SER A 387 -20.68 -7.10 9.55
N GLY A 388 -19.69 -7.81 9.02
CA GLY A 388 -19.76 -9.25 8.79
C GLY A 388 -20.67 -9.62 7.63
N ARG A 389 -20.79 -8.77 6.59
CA ARG A 389 -21.66 -9.00 5.43
C ARG A 389 -20.87 -9.19 4.15
N ALA A 390 -21.37 -10.09 3.29
CA ALA A 390 -20.77 -10.34 1.99
C ALA A 390 -21.19 -9.25 0.99
N PRO A 391 -20.27 -8.79 0.11
CA PRO A 391 -20.62 -7.87 -0.95
C PRO A 391 -21.51 -8.55 -2.00
N ALA A 392 -22.49 -7.80 -2.52
CA ALA A 392 -23.40 -8.27 -3.56
C ALA A 392 -22.75 -8.36 -4.96
N THR A 393 -21.62 -7.68 -5.16
CA THR A 393 -20.91 -7.64 -6.45
C THR A 393 -19.41 -7.77 -6.23
N ARG A 394 -18.66 -8.05 -7.30
CA ARG A 394 -17.18 -8.11 -7.26
C ARG A 394 -16.51 -6.76 -6.97
N TYR A 395 -17.24 -5.64 -7.09
CA TYR A 395 -16.74 -4.30 -6.92
C TYR A 395 -16.94 -3.83 -5.46
N LEU A 396 -15.84 -3.78 -4.71
CA LEU A 396 -15.89 -3.42 -3.28
C LEU A 396 -16.02 -1.91 -3.03
N THR A 397 -15.72 -1.08 -4.03
CA THR A 397 -15.83 0.38 -3.97
C THR A 397 -16.44 0.95 -5.23
N ALA A 398 -17.07 2.11 -5.11
CA ALA A 398 -17.60 2.86 -6.25
C ALA A 398 -16.49 3.33 -7.22
N GLY A 399 -15.23 3.40 -6.77
CA GLY A 399 -14.13 3.96 -7.55
C GLY A 399 -13.82 3.21 -8.85
N LEU A 400 -13.97 1.88 -8.88
CA LEU A 400 -13.80 1.11 -10.13
C LEU A 400 -14.93 1.36 -11.13
N LEU A 401 -16.10 1.76 -10.64
CA LEU A 401 -17.28 2.04 -11.46
C LEU A 401 -17.35 3.51 -11.89
N THR A 402 -16.69 4.42 -11.16
CA THR A 402 -16.86 5.87 -11.41
C THR A 402 -15.57 6.62 -11.71
N ASN A 403 -14.40 5.98 -11.59
CA ASN A 403 -13.08 6.63 -11.55
C ASN A 403 -12.86 7.56 -10.35
N TYR A 404 -13.78 7.58 -9.39
CA TYR A 404 -13.54 8.29 -8.15
C TYR A 404 -12.41 7.60 -7.39
N SER A 405 -11.50 8.40 -6.88
CA SER A 405 -10.44 7.95 -6.00
C SER A 405 -10.13 9.08 -5.07
N GLY A 406 -9.68 8.80 -3.85
CA GLY A 406 -9.50 9.85 -2.84
C GLY A 406 -8.59 11.01 -3.25
N GLY A 407 -7.85 10.97 -4.37
CA GLY A 407 -7.09 12.09 -4.93
C GLY A 407 -7.75 12.83 -6.10
N ARG A 408 -8.99 12.50 -6.46
CA ARG A 408 -9.70 13.01 -7.65
C ARG A 408 -11.14 13.38 -7.31
N ASP A 409 -11.34 14.67 -7.06
CA ASP A 409 -12.68 15.24 -6.84
C ASP A 409 -13.14 16.05 -8.07
N GLY A 410 -12.55 15.73 -9.24
CA GLY A 410 -12.72 16.50 -10.48
C GLY A 410 -13.92 16.07 -11.36
N PRO A 411 -14.14 16.73 -12.51
CA PRO A 411 -15.30 16.52 -13.38
C PRO A 411 -15.32 15.18 -14.12
N GLN A 412 -14.27 14.37 -13.95
CA GLN A 412 -14.11 13.06 -14.61
C GLN A 412 -14.49 11.89 -13.71
N VAL A 413 -15.59 12.06 -12.99
CA VAL A 413 -16.21 11.04 -12.14
C VAL A 413 -17.59 10.71 -12.68
N GLY A 414 -17.90 9.41 -12.77
CA GLY A 414 -19.19 8.92 -13.24
C GLY A 414 -19.06 7.68 -14.13
N GLU A 415 -20.22 7.15 -14.58
CA GLU A 415 -20.28 5.84 -15.21
C GLU A 415 -19.37 5.68 -16.44
N LYS A 416 -19.27 6.75 -17.23
CA LYS A 416 -18.46 6.79 -18.46
C LYS A 416 -16.94 6.76 -18.22
N TYR A 417 -16.50 7.03 -16.99
CA TYR A 417 -15.08 7.04 -16.62
C TYR A 417 -14.67 5.80 -15.85
N GLY A 418 -15.63 4.97 -15.42
CA GLY A 418 -15.35 3.69 -14.78
C GLY A 418 -14.51 2.77 -15.65
N VAL A 419 -13.97 1.73 -15.03
CA VAL A 419 -13.21 0.68 -15.73
C VAL A 419 -14.07 0.10 -16.85
N GLU A 420 -13.49 -0.05 -18.03
CA GLU A 420 -14.19 -0.54 -19.21
C GLU A 420 -14.88 -1.90 -18.92
N GLY A 421 -16.13 -2.04 -19.34
CA GLY A 421 -16.92 -3.25 -19.12
C GLY A 421 -17.47 -3.44 -17.69
N SER A 422 -17.12 -2.58 -16.72
CA SER A 422 -17.52 -2.77 -15.32
C SER A 422 -19.03 -2.62 -15.06
N TRP A 423 -19.66 -1.61 -15.65
CA TRP A 423 -21.10 -1.36 -15.46
C TRP A 423 -22.02 -2.47 -15.99
N PRO A 424 -21.81 -3.03 -17.19
CA PRO A 424 -22.55 -4.22 -17.63
C PRO A 424 -22.46 -5.38 -16.64
N VAL A 425 -21.27 -5.71 -16.15
CA VAL A 425 -21.05 -6.78 -15.17
C VAL A 425 -21.75 -6.47 -13.85
N PHE A 426 -21.56 -5.25 -13.32
CA PHE A 426 -22.20 -4.79 -12.09
C PHE A 426 -23.72 -4.93 -12.13
N ARG A 427 -24.37 -4.52 -13.23
CA ARG A 427 -25.83 -4.66 -13.38
C ARG A 427 -26.28 -6.12 -13.47
N ALA A 428 -25.52 -6.96 -14.18
CA ALA A 428 -25.82 -8.38 -14.28
C ALA A 428 -25.75 -9.06 -12.90
N GLU A 429 -24.70 -8.76 -12.12
CA GLU A 429 -24.53 -9.30 -10.76
C GLU A 429 -25.63 -8.85 -9.81
N LEU A 430 -25.99 -7.55 -9.80
CA LEU A 430 -27.10 -7.06 -8.98
C LEU A 430 -28.46 -7.62 -9.39
N THR A 431 -28.62 -8.02 -10.65
CA THR A 431 -29.86 -8.67 -11.10
C THR A 431 -29.90 -10.13 -10.66
N ALA A 432 -28.78 -10.85 -10.78
CA ALA A 432 -28.67 -12.25 -10.41
C ALA A 432 -28.71 -12.46 -8.89
N ARG A 433 -28.08 -11.57 -8.12
CA ARG A 433 -28.01 -11.62 -6.66
C ARG A 433 -28.37 -10.24 -6.08
N PRO A 434 -29.67 -9.88 -6.05
CA PRO A 434 -30.09 -8.57 -5.56
C PRO A 434 -29.73 -8.41 -4.08
N PRO A 435 -29.08 -7.31 -3.68
CA PRO A 435 -28.75 -7.06 -2.28
C PRO A 435 -30.03 -6.92 -1.44
N ALA A 436 -30.00 -7.43 -0.22
CA ALA A 436 -31.06 -7.18 0.76
C ALA A 436 -31.06 -5.71 1.22
N LEU A 437 -29.87 -5.13 1.30
CA LEU A 437 -29.63 -3.75 1.72
C LEU A 437 -28.63 -3.08 0.77
N ILE A 438 -28.96 -1.86 0.34
CA ILE A 438 -28.01 -0.97 -0.34
C ILE A 438 -27.69 0.18 0.62
N VAL A 439 -26.41 0.47 0.81
CA VAL A 439 -25.91 1.57 1.63
C VAL A 439 -25.26 2.57 0.70
N ASP A 440 -25.84 3.74 0.55
CA ASP A 440 -25.20 4.88 -0.09
C ASP A 440 -24.39 5.65 0.95
N ASP A 441 -23.06 5.47 0.90
CA ASP A 441 -22.09 6.20 1.70
C ASP A 441 -21.28 7.17 0.81
N SER A 442 -21.94 7.73 -0.20
CA SER A 442 -21.35 8.76 -1.05
C SER A 442 -21.24 10.12 -0.34
N ARG A 443 -22.10 10.38 0.66
CA ARG A 443 -22.10 11.62 1.48
C ARG A 443 -22.02 12.92 0.66
N GLY A 444 -22.62 12.92 -0.54
CA GLY A 444 -22.68 14.08 -1.45
C GLY A 444 -21.51 14.23 -2.42
N GLU A 445 -20.56 13.29 -2.41
CA GLU A 445 -19.43 13.26 -3.32
C GLU A 445 -19.85 13.10 -4.80
N PRO A 446 -18.96 13.39 -5.78
CA PRO A 446 -19.30 13.36 -7.21
C PRO A 446 -19.80 12.00 -7.75
N TYR A 447 -19.64 10.92 -7.00
CA TYR A 447 -20.14 9.58 -7.33
C TYR A 447 -21.45 9.22 -6.62
N ALA A 448 -22.17 10.20 -6.06
CA ALA A 448 -23.46 9.99 -5.44
C ALA A 448 -24.49 9.40 -6.42
N PRO A 449 -25.40 8.51 -5.99
CA PRO A 449 -26.37 7.86 -6.85
C PRO A 449 -27.19 8.81 -7.72
N GLU A 450 -27.49 10.03 -7.26
CA GLU A 450 -28.26 11.03 -8.02
C GLU A 450 -27.57 11.44 -9.33
N ARG A 451 -26.23 11.36 -9.36
CA ARG A 451 -25.37 11.68 -10.50
C ARG A 451 -25.08 10.48 -11.40
N LEU A 452 -25.59 9.30 -11.06
CA LEU A 452 -25.33 8.02 -11.74
C LEU A 452 -26.64 7.43 -12.29
N PRO A 453 -26.98 7.67 -13.58
CA PRO A 453 -28.27 7.30 -14.15
C PRO A 453 -28.65 5.82 -14.02
N SER A 454 -27.68 4.91 -14.08
CA SER A 454 -27.90 3.47 -13.91
C SER A 454 -28.23 3.12 -12.47
N LEU A 455 -27.47 3.65 -11.50
CA LEU A 455 -27.71 3.37 -10.09
C LEU A 455 -29.00 4.04 -9.59
N ARG A 456 -29.24 5.29 -9.97
CA ARG A 456 -30.49 6.02 -9.66
C ARG A 456 -31.73 5.27 -10.13
N ARG A 457 -31.70 4.74 -11.36
CA ARG A 457 -32.82 3.96 -11.91
C ARG A 457 -33.01 2.64 -11.17
N LEU A 458 -31.92 1.97 -10.78
CA LEU A 458 -31.99 0.74 -10.00
C LEU A 458 -32.65 0.99 -8.64
N LEU A 459 -32.20 2.03 -7.92
CA LEU A 459 -32.76 2.40 -6.62
C LEU A 459 -34.25 2.72 -6.77
N ALA A 460 -34.62 3.66 -7.65
CA ALA A 460 -36.01 4.07 -7.84
C ALA A 460 -36.96 2.92 -8.27
N ALA A 461 -36.45 1.90 -8.97
CA ALA A 461 -37.29 0.81 -9.48
C ALA A 461 -37.46 -0.36 -8.49
N ARG A 462 -36.55 -0.55 -7.53
CA ARG A 462 -36.48 -1.80 -6.74
C ARG A 462 -36.21 -1.60 -5.26
N TYR A 463 -35.88 -0.39 -4.83
CA TYR A 463 -35.48 -0.09 -3.46
C TYR A 463 -36.13 1.20 -2.97
N GLU A 464 -36.42 1.24 -1.68
CA GLU A 464 -36.94 2.42 -0.99
C GLU A 464 -35.98 2.87 0.10
N PRO A 465 -35.75 4.19 0.26
CA PRO A 465 -34.89 4.70 1.33
C PRO A 465 -35.56 4.48 2.68
N LEU A 466 -34.79 4.04 3.67
CA LEU A 466 -35.22 4.01 5.05
C LEU A 466 -35.28 5.43 5.62
N ALA A 467 -36.15 5.63 6.61
CA ALA A 467 -36.24 6.89 7.33
C ALA A 467 -34.94 7.16 8.12
N GLY A 468 -34.35 8.34 7.89
CA GLY A 468 -33.13 8.80 8.54
C GLY A 468 -31.84 8.42 7.81
N THR A 469 -30.72 8.92 8.35
CA THR A 469 -29.37 8.68 7.81
C THR A 469 -28.41 8.30 8.93
N VAL A 470 -27.35 7.57 8.62
CA VAL A 470 -26.24 7.32 9.55
C VAL A 470 -25.08 8.23 9.16
N ASP A 471 -24.94 9.36 9.86
CA ASP A 471 -23.94 10.41 9.55
C ASP A 471 -23.87 10.80 8.06
N GLY A 472 -25.03 10.94 7.41
CA GLY A 472 -25.14 11.28 5.98
C GLY A 472 -25.18 10.09 5.03
N ALA A 473 -24.95 8.85 5.49
CA ALA A 473 -25.17 7.64 4.69
C ALA A 473 -26.67 7.27 4.65
N VAL A 474 -27.18 6.93 3.47
CA VAL A 474 -28.58 6.57 3.21
C VAL A 474 -28.69 5.06 3.03
N LEU A 475 -29.60 4.42 3.75
CA LEU A 475 -29.83 2.98 3.64
C LEU A 475 -31.11 2.73 2.84
N TYR A 476 -31.06 1.79 1.91
CA TYR A 476 -32.18 1.41 1.05
C TYR A 476 -32.49 -0.07 1.23
N VAL A 477 -33.77 -0.38 1.39
CA VAL A 477 -34.29 -1.75 1.47
C VAL A 477 -35.08 -2.10 0.22
N ARG A 478 -35.15 -3.39 -0.09
CA ARG A 478 -35.86 -3.85 -1.28
C ARG A 478 -37.36 -3.57 -1.14
N THR A 479 -37.95 -2.92 -2.14
CA THR A 479 -39.39 -2.68 -2.19
C THR A 479 -40.10 -4.03 -2.22
N GLN A 480 -40.96 -4.30 -1.24
CA GLN A 480 -41.79 -5.51 -1.29
C GLN A 480 -42.84 -5.36 -2.40
N PRO A 481 -43.11 -6.41 -3.20
CA PRO A 481 -44.26 -6.37 -4.08
C PRO A 481 -45.50 -6.11 -3.22
N SER A 482 -46.29 -5.10 -3.57
CA SER A 482 -47.56 -4.85 -2.90
C SER A 482 -48.39 -6.12 -2.94
N VAL A 483 -48.63 -6.73 -1.78
CA VAL A 483 -49.70 -7.73 -1.65
C VAL A 483 -50.97 -6.95 -1.91
N SER A 484 -51.47 -7.03 -3.14
CA SER A 484 -52.80 -6.55 -3.48
C SER A 484 -53.75 -7.19 -2.48
N ALA A 485 -54.36 -6.35 -1.64
CA ALA A 485 -55.45 -6.75 -0.78
C ALA A 485 -56.53 -7.36 -1.68
N ALA A 486 -56.62 -8.69 -1.70
CA ALA A 486 -57.81 -9.36 -2.15
C ALA A 486 -58.93 -8.91 -1.23
N SER A 487 -59.74 -7.96 -1.68
CA SER A 487 -61.04 -7.68 -1.08
C SER A 487 -61.81 -9.00 -0.98
N PRO A 488 -62.25 -9.43 0.21
CA PRO A 488 -63.29 -10.43 0.26
C PRO A 488 -64.57 -9.75 -0.24
N ALA A 489 -64.99 -10.10 -1.45
CA ALA A 489 -66.38 -9.94 -1.81
C ALA A 489 -67.17 -10.92 -0.93
N GLY A 490 -67.87 -10.38 0.06
CA GLY A 490 -68.82 -11.05 0.93
C GLY A 490 -70.00 -10.13 1.14
#